data_AF-A0A956Q4V5-F1
#
_entry.id   AF-A0A956Q4V5-F1
#
_cell.length_a   1.000
_cell.length_b   1.000
_cell.length_c   1.000
_cell.angle_alpha   90.00
_cell.angle_beta   90.00
_cell.angle_gamma   90.00
#
_symmetry.space_group_name_H-M   'P 1'
#
loop_
_entity.id
_entity.type
_entity.pdbx_description
1 polymer ?
#
loop_
_entity_poly.entity_id
_entity_poly.type
_entity_poly.pdbx_seq_one_letter_code
_entity_poly.pdbx_strand_id
1 'polypeptide(L)'
;MANQPPVSKPKTPIVGKAEKMGITLVNKLRDYFDPPQRGEVQYKYYVRTGACNQCGMCCSDISLVHNEKIIETEEEFEALKVFFEDYRYFEPIGSNQYGLRFKCKNLNEDKQCTIYEDRPRFCKKYPSEDTLLMGAELAPQCGFGFKPRFSFDEVLSQTATKKRIRPGKLLNALAPPPTPPPPPPLWGAPPSGGKKAPRGAGPRGGRGAPGGGGR
;
A
#
# COMPACT_ATOMS: atom_id res chain seq x y z
N MET A 1 15.95 15.28 -75.35
CA MET A 1 15.11 14.36 -74.54
C MET A 1 16.06 13.56 -73.67
N ALA A 2 16.32 14.01 -72.44
CA ALA A 2 17.34 13.44 -71.56
C ALA A 2 16.69 12.50 -70.53
N ASN A 3 17.08 11.23 -70.58
CA ASN A 3 16.71 10.19 -69.62
C ASN A 3 17.31 10.49 -68.24
N GLN A 4 16.47 10.55 -67.20
CA GLN A 4 16.93 10.59 -65.82
C GLN A 4 17.34 9.17 -65.35
N PRO A 5 18.45 9.02 -64.61
CA PRO A 5 18.84 7.73 -64.04
C PRO A 5 17.96 7.33 -62.85
N PRO A 6 17.83 6.02 -62.55
CA PRO A 6 16.96 5.54 -61.48
C PRO A 6 17.50 5.93 -60.09
N VAL A 7 16.63 6.56 -59.30
CA VAL A 7 16.87 6.92 -57.89
C VAL A 7 16.99 5.63 -57.06
N SER A 8 18.18 5.37 -56.53
CA SER A 8 18.45 4.26 -55.61
C SER A 8 17.70 4.45 -54.29
N LYS A 9 16.94 3.44 -53.87
CA LYS A 9 16.21 3.41 -52.59
C LYS A 9 17.20 3.56 -51.41
N PRO A 10 16.88 4.34 -50.36
CA PRO A 10 17.69 4.39 -49.16
C PRO A 10 17.68 3.04 -48.45
N LYS A 11 18.87 2.54 -48.12
CA LYS A 11 19.07 1.31 -47.34
C LYS A 11 18.46 1.51 -45.96
N THR A 12 17.47 0.69 -45.60
CA THR A 12 16.92 0.63 -44.24
C THR A 12 18.03 0.28 -43.24
N PRO A 13 18.19 1.01 -42.12
CA PRO A 13 19.14 0.62 -41.09
C PRO A 13 18.69 -0.70 -40.45
N ILE A 14 19.66 -1.57 -40.23
CA ILE A 14 19.52 -2.84 -39.56
C ILE A 14 19.41 -2.54 -38.06
N VAL A 15 18.23 -2.10 -37.62
CA VAL A 15 17.99 -1.71 -36.23
C VAL A 15 17.92 -2.98 -35.37
N GLY A 16 18.91 -3.09 -34.49
CA GLY A 16 19.40 -4.30 -33.87
C GLY A 16 18.46 -4.92 -32.84
N LYS A 17 18.62 -6.23 -32.67
CA LYS A 17 17.95 -7.10 -31.69
C LYS A 17 18.01 -6.57 -30.24
N ALA A 18 18.98 -5.70 -29.91
CA ALA A 18 19.16 -5.07 -28.61
C ALA A 18 18.10 -4.00 -28.29
N GLU A 19 17.70 -3.17 -29.27
CA GLU A 19 16.61 -2.19 -29.05
C GLU A 19 15.27 -2.89 -28.86
N LYS A 20 15.02 -3.98 -29.58
CA LYS A 20 13.81 -4.79 -29.39
C LYS A 20 13.75 -5.41 -28.00
N MET A 21 14.88 -5.90 -27.46
CA MET A 21 14.95 -6.41 -26.09
C MET A 21 14.75 -5.32 -25.04
N GLY A 22 15.34 -4.13 -25.24
CA GLY A 22 15.13 -2.96 -24.37
C GLY A 22 13.67 -2.52 -24.33
N ILE A 23 13.04 -2.37 -25.50
CA ILE A 23 11.62 -2.00 -25.62
C ILE A 23 10.71 -3.10 -25.04
N THR A 24 11.06 -4.38 -25.20
CA THR A 24 10.30 -5.49 -24.61
C THR A 24 10.40 -5.49 -23.08
N LEU A 25 11.57 -5.20 -22.51
CA LEU A 25 11.76 -5.14 -21.06
C LEU A 25 11.02 -3.94 -20.45
N VAL A 26 11.10 -2.76 -21.08
CA VAL A 26 10.38 -1.55 -20.66
C VAL A 26 8.86 -1.76 -20.76
N ASN A 27 8.37 -2.35 -21.85
CA ASN A 27 6.94 -2.69 -21.98
C ASN A 27 6.51 -3.74 -20.96
N LYS A 28 7.33 -4.77 -20.71
CA LYS A 28 7.01 -5.81 -19.73
C LYS A 28 7.03 -5.29 -18.29
N LEU A 29 7.90 -4.33 -17.96
CA LEU A 29 7.88 -3.61 -16.69
C LEU A 29 6.65 -2.71 -16.58
N ARG A 30 6.32 -1.95 -17.63
CA ARG A 30 5.10 -1.13 -17.69
C ARG A 30 3.83 -1.96 -17.54
N ASP A 31 3.74 -3.11 -18.19
CA ASP A 31 2.61 -4.04 -18.11
C ASP A 31 2.52 -4.73 -16.74
N TYR A 32 3.66 -4.92 -16.04
CA TYR A 32 3.69 -5.45 -14.68
C TYR A 32 3.15 -4.44 -13.66
N PHE A 33 3.49 -3.16 -13.82
CA PHE A 33 2.97 -2.09 -12.96
C PHE A 33 1.54 -1.68 -13.29
N ASP A 34 1.05 -1.97 -14.50
CA ASP A 34 -0.23 -1.42 -14.96
C ASP A 34 -1.10 -2.44 -15.72
N PRO A 35 -1.57 -3.52 -15.06
CA PRO A 35 -2.27 -4.60 -15.73
C PRO A 35 -3.56 -4.11 -16.43
N PRO A 36 -3.85 -4.60 -17.66
CA PRO A 36 -5.01 -4.21 -18.44
C PRO A 36 -6.29 -4.76 -17.80
N GLN A 37 -7.11 -3.86 -17.26
CA GLN A 37 -8.42 -4.20 -16.72
C GLN A 37 -9.48 -3.96 -17.80
N ARG A 38 -9.89 -5.03 -18.50
CA ARG A 38 -11.09 -5.01 -19.35
C ARG A 38 -12.28 -5.48 -18.49
N GLY A 39 -13.16 -4.57 -18.10
CA GLY A 39 -14.38 -4.87 -17.33
C GLY A 39 -14.75 -3.77 -16.35
N GLU A 40 -15.86 -3.95 -15.62
CA GLU A 40 -16.12 -3.20 -14.38
C GLU A 40 -14.89 -3.29 -13.50
N VAL A 41 -14.40 -2.15 -13.02
CA VAL A 41 -13.25 -2.13 -12.12
C VAL A 41 -13.70 -2.64 -10.76
N GLN A 42 -13.55 -3.95 -10.56
CA GLN A 42 -13.76 -4.61 -9.29
C GLN A 42 -12.47 -4.54 -8.49
N TYR A 43 -12.47 -3.77 -7.41
CA TYR A 43 -11.35 -3.72 -6.50
C TYR A 43 -11.50 -4.76 -5.38
N LYS A 44 -10.49 -4.88 -4.52
CA LYS A 44 -10.39 -5.98 -3.56
C LYS A 44 -11.44 -5.87 -2.46
N TYR A 45 -11.74 -4.65 -2.02
CA TYR A 45 -12.65 -4.36 -0.91
C TYR A 45 -13.87 -3.54 -1.34
N TYR A 46 -13.73 -2.72 -2.38
CA TYR A 46 -14.78 -1.83 -2.88
C TYR A 46 -15.10 -2.08 -4.36
N VAL A 47 -16.33 -1.76 -4.73
CA VAL A 47 -16.79 -1.70 -6.11
C VAL A 47 -16.98 -0.23 -6.48
N ARG A 48 -16.35 0.20 -7.58
CA ARG A 48 -16.57 1.53 -8.15
C ARG A 48 -17.95 1.58 -8.78
N THR A 49 -18.68 2.63 -8.49
CA THR A 49 -20.04 2.87 -9.02
C THR A 49 -20.11 4.25 -9.66
N GLY A 50 -21.11 4.45 -10.52
CA GLY A 50 -21.31 5.72 -11.22
C GLY A 50 -20.35 5.92 -12.40
N ALA A 51 -20.28 7.17 -12.87
CA ALA A 51 -19.49 7.56 -14.03
C ALA A 51 -19.00 9.00 -13.90
N CYS A 52 -17.96 9.37 -14.65
CA CYS A 52 -17.50 10.74 -14.69
C CYS A 52 -18.61 11.64 -15.26
N ASN A 53 -18.97 12.69 -14.53
CA ASN A 53 -19.95 13.69 -14.95
C ASN A 53 -19.31 14.96 -15.55
N GLN A 54 -18.01 14.90 -15.86
CA GLN A 54 -17.24 16.01 -16.41
C GLN A 54 -17.27 17.28 -15.55
N CYS A 55 -17.24 17.13 -14.22
CA CYS A 55 -17.16 18.28 -13.30
C CYS A 55 -15.79 18.97 -13.25
N GLY A 56 -14.75 18.37 -13.83
CA GLY A 56 -13.39 18.93 -13.95
C GLY A 56 -12.55 18.98 -12.67
N MET A 57 -13.13 18.66 -11.49
CA MET A 57 -12.45 18.81 -10.20
C MET A 57 -11.21 17.92 -10.07
N CYS A 58 -11.28 16.68 -10.55
CA CYS A 58 -10.12 15.78 -10.55
C CYS A 58 -9.07 16.11 -11.62
N CYS A 59 -9.38 17.05 -12.52
CA CYS A 59 -8.47 17.47 -13.58
C CYS A 59 -7.77 18.80 -13.26
N SER A 60 -8.28 19.57 -12.29
CA SER A 60 -7.83 20.94 -12.00
C SER A 60 -6.69 21.03 -10.98
N ASP A 61 -6.63 20.11 -10.02
CA ASP A 61 -5.57 20.04 -9.00
C ASP A 61 -5.26 18.56 -8.72
N ILE A 62 -4.09 18.11 -9.19
CA ILE A 62 -3.68 16.71 -9.21
C ILE A 62 -2.31 16.59 -8.55
N SER A 63 -2.19 15.66 -7.60
CA SER A 63 -0.91 15.19 -7.10
C SER A 63 -0.51 13.92 -7.86
N LEU A 64 0.66 13.93 -8.47
CA LEU A 64 1.19 12.77 -9.18
C LEU A 64 2.13 11.98 -8.27
N VAL A 65 1.86 10.68 -8.16
CA VAL A 65 2.69 9.74 -7.41
C VAL A 65 3.44 8.85 -8.42
N HIS A 66 4.76 8.79 -8.31
CA HIS A 66 5.62 7.90 -9.08
C HIS A 66 6.44 7.03 -8.12
N ASN A 67 6.38 5.70 -8.26
CA ASN A 67 7.06 4.75 -7.37
C ASN A 67 6.84 5.05 -5.88
N GLU A 68 5.57 5.21 -5.48
CA GLU A 68 5.15 5.50 -4.09
C GLU A 68 5.61 6.86 -3.53
N LYS A 69 6.20 7.72 -4.36
CA LYS A 69 6.63 9.08 -3.99
C LYS A 69 5.85 10.13 -4.75
N ILE A 70 5.47 11.20 -4.06
CA ILE A 70 4.89 12.39 -4.71
C ILE A 70 6.02 13.10 -5.45
N ILE A 71 5.74 13.60 -6.65
CA ILE A 71 6.69 14.42 -7.40
C ILE A 71 6.79 15.79 -6.73
N GLU A 72 7.99 16.20 -6.35
CA GLU A 72 8.21 17.40 -5.55
C GLU A 72 8.68 18.59 -6.39
N THR A 73 9.41 18.35 -7.49
CA THR A 73 10.04 19.41 -8.29
C THR A 73 9.71 19.31 -9.78
N GLU A 74 9.83 20.45 -10.47
CA GLU A 74 9.59 20.50 -11.92
C GLU A 74 10.67 19.75 -12.70
N GLU A 75 11.92 19.74 -12.21
CA GLU A 75 13.01 18.99 -12.83
C GLU A 75 12.75 17.48 -12.80
N GLU A 76 12.24 16.96 -11.68
CA GLU A 76 11.84 15.55 -11.56
C GLU A 76 10.72 15.23 -12.56
N PHE A 77 9.71 16.10 -12.64
CA PHE A 77 8.60 15.95 -13.58
C PHE A 77 9.07 15.96 -15.04
N GLU A 78 9.96 16.88 -15.43
CA GLU A 78 10.49 16.95 -16.79
C GLU A 78 11.35 15.73 -17.12
N ALA A 79 12.13 15.20 -16.16
CA ALA A 79 12.85 13.95 -16.34
C ALA A 79 11.88 12.77 -16.57
N LEU A 80 10.78 12.69 -15.83
CA LEU A 80 9.77 11.64 -16.00
C LEU A 80 9.08 11.68 -17.37
N LYS A 81 8.81 12.87 -17.92
CA LYS A 81 8.20 13.04 -19.26
C LYS A 81 9.05 12.48 -20.40
N VAL A 82 10.36 12.32 -20.20
CA VAL A 82 11.26 11.69 -21.18
C VAL A 82 10.96 10.19 -21.30
N PHE A 83 10.69 9.52 -20.18
CA PHE A 83 10.49 8.08 -20.13
C PHE A 83 9.02 7.64 -20.21
N PHE A 84 8.11 8.48 -19.73
CA PHE A 84 6.72 8.14 -19.56
C PHE A 84 5.81 9.17 -20.25
N GLU A 85 5.20 8.75 -21.36
CA GLU A 85 4.36 9.61 -22.19
C GLU A 85 3.11 10.12 -21.45
N ASP A 86 2.59 9.36 -20.47
CA ASP A 86 1.42 9.74 -19.68
C ASP A 86 1.61 11.05 -18.91
N TYR A 87 2.86 11.41 -18.54
CA TYR A 87 3.13 12.66 -17.84
C TYR A 87 2.96 13.89 -18.74
N ARG A 88 2.92 13.72 -20.06
CA ARG A 88 2.74 14.83 -21.02
C ARG A 88 1.34 15.43 -20.96
N TYR A 89 0.35 14.71 -20.42
CA TYR A 89 -1.02 15.17 -20.24
C TYR A 89 -1.18 16.22 -19.13
N PHE A 90 -0.13 16.45 -18.33
CA PHE A 90 -0.15 17.32 -17.18
C PHE A 90 0.78 18.52 -17.36
N GLU A 91 0.47 19.60 -16.66
CA GLU A 91 1.32 20.77 -16.49
C GLU A 91 1.36 21.21 -15.02
N PRO A 92 2.52 21.63 -14.52
CA PRO A 92 2.64 22.12 -13.14
C PRO A 92 1.88 23.43 -12.97
N ILE A 93 1.22 23.59 -11.81
CA ILE A 93 0.49 24.82 -11.42
C ILE A 93 1.08 25.49 -10.18
N GLY A 94 2.17 24.93 -9.65
CA GLY A 94 2.84 25.35 -8.42
C GLY A 94 2.92 24.24 -7.39
N SER A 95 3.65 24.48 -6.31
CA SER A 95 3.83 23.52 -5.22
C SER A 95 2.96 23.85 -4.01
N ASN A 96 2.79 22.87 -3.12
CA ASN A 96 2.24 23.04 -1.78
C ASN A 96 3.13 22.30 -0.76
N GLN A 97 2.68 22.21 0.49
CA GLN A 97 3.41 21.49 1.55
C GLN A 97 3.56 19.97 1.32
N TYR A 98 2.84 19.40 0.35
CA TYR A 98 2.85 17.97 0.04
C TYR A 98 3.64 17.64 -1.23
N GLY A 99 3.93 18.62 -2.09
CA GLY A 99 4.67 18.41 -3.34
C GLY A 99 4.22 19.33 -4.47
N LEU A 100 4.61 18.97 -5.68
CA LEU A 100 4.24 19.69 -6.90
C LEU A 100 2.79 19.33 -7.30
N ARG A 101 2.01 20.36 -7.64
CA ARG A 101 0.63 20.22 -8.09
C ARG A 101 0.55 20.39 -9.60
N PHE A 102 -0.41 19.70 -10.19
CA PHE A 102 -0.59 19.64 -11.63
C PHE A 102 -2.05 19.90 -12.01
N LYS A 103 -2.24 20.39 -13.24
CA LYS A 103 -3.54 20.34 -13.94
C LYS A 103 -3.42 19.53 -15.22
N CYS A 104 -4.56 19.00 -15.68
CA CYS A 104 -4.64 18.34 -16.97
C CYS A 104 -4.70 19.39 -18.08
N LYS A 105 -3.86 19.24 -19.12
CA LYS A 105 -3.85 20.11 -20.31
C LYS A 105 -5.12 20.00 -21.16
N ASN A 106 -5.88 18.92 -20.99
CA ASN A 106 -7.13 18.67 -21.74
C ASN A 106 -8.37 19.15 -20.97
N LEU A 107 -8.20 19.92 -19.90
CA LEU A 107 -9.30 20.58 -19.20
C LEU A 107 -9.53 21.95 -19.86
N ASN A 108 -10.71 22.17 -20.42
CA ASN A 108 -11.08 23.46 -21.00
C ASN A 108 -11.55 24.45 -19.92
N GLU A 109 -11.85 25.68 -20.34
CA GLU A 109 -12.33 26.75 -19.46
C GLU A 109 -13.69 26.41 -18.81
N ASP A 110 -14.53 25.64 -19.51
CA ASP A 110 -15.83 25.14 -19.01
C ASP A 110 -15.69 23.94 -18.04
N LYS A 111 -14.46 23.57 -17.66
CA LYS A 111 -14.14 22.42 -16.80
C LYS A 111 -14.50 21.05 -17.38
N GLN A 112 -14.68 20.98 -18.69
CA GLN A 112 -14.93 19.76 -19.44
C GLN A 112 -13.65 19.19 -20.05
N CYS A 113 -13.63 17.89 -20.26
CA CYS A 113 -12.48 17.19 -20.83
C CYS A 113 -12.60 17.17 -22.36
N THR A 114 -11.62 17.75 -23.06
CA THR A 114 -11.63 17.85 -24.53
C THR A 114 -11.40 16.52 -25.23
N ILE A 115 -10.83 15.52 -24.55
CA ILE A 115 -10.53 14.19 -25.07
C ILE A 115 -11.32 13.09 -24.36
N TYR A 116 -12.54 13.40 -23.89
CA TYR A 116 -13.29 12.52 -22.98
C TYR A 116 -13.44 11.06 -23.49
N GLU A 117 -13.72 10.86 -24.77
CA GLU A 117 -13.85 9.52 -25.36
C GLU A 117 -12.49 8.81 -25.47
N ASP A 118 -11.47 9.56 -25.89
CA ASP A 118 -10.10 9.09 -26.12
C ASP A 118 -9.21 9.12 -24.86
N ARG A 119 -9.82 9.30 -23.68
CA ARG A 119 -9.09 9.37 -22.41
C ARG A 119 -8.12 8.21 -22.24
N PRO A 120 -6.91 8.47 -21.72
CA PRO A 120 -5.93 7.45 -21.44
C PRO A 120 -6.40 6.50 -20.33
N ARG A 121 -5.74 5.36 -20.21
CA ARG A 121 -6.15 4.29 -19.29
C ARG A 121 -6.20 4.75 -17.84
N PHE A 122 -5.24 5.55 -17.39
CA PHE A 122 -5.22 6.08 -16.01
C PHE A 122 -6.46 6.94 -15.71
N CYS A 123 -6.89 7.79 -16.66
CA CYS A 123 -8.14 8.57 -16.53
C CYS A 123 -9.38 7.68 -16.46
N LYS A 124 -9.43 6.59 -17.25
CA LYS A 124 -10.55 5.63 -17.23
C LYS A 124 -10.58 4.79 -15.94
N LYS A 125 -9.42 4.57 -15.32
CA LYS A 125 -9.27 3.88 -14.02
C LYS A 125 -9.58 4.78 -12.82
N TYR A 126 -9.56 6.10 -12.97
CA TYR A 126 -9.94 7.02 -11.90
C TYR A 126 -11.43 6.89 -11.52
N PRO A 127 -11.79 7.00 -10.23
CA PRO A 127 -10.92 6.95 -9.04
C PRO A 127 -10.49 5.53 -8.69
N SER A 128 -9.26 5.35 -8.17
CA SER A 128 -8.75 4.04 -7.73
C SER A 128 -9.15 3.70 -6.28
N GLU A 129 -9.20 2.40 -5.95
CA GLU A 129 -9.41 1.94 -4.57
C GLU A 129 -8.30 2.40 -3.63
N ASP A 130 -7.05 2.46 -4.10
CA ASP A 130 -5.92 2.90 -3.27
C ASP A 130 -6.11 4.35 -2.79
N THR A 131 -6.60 5.23 -3.67
CA THR A 131 -6.92 6.61 -3.32
C THR A 131 -7.99 6.67 -2.21
N LEU A 132 -9.00 5.80 -2.27
CA LEU A 132 -10.02 5.70 -1.21
C LEU A 132 -9.43 5.16 0.10
N LEU A 133 -8.60 4.11 0.05
CA LEU A 133 -7.97 3.51 1.23
C LEU A 133 -6.99 4.45 1.92
N MET A 134 -6.38 5.38 1.17
CA MET A 134 -5.54 6.46 1.70
C MET A 134 -6.36 7.60 2.34
N GLY A 135 -7.69 7.51 2.35
CA GLY A 135 -8.57 8.50 2.97
C GLY A 135 -8.89 9.71 2.09
N ALA A 136 -8.69 9.61 0.77
CA ALA A 136 -9.10 10.68 -0.12
C ALA A 136 -10.62 10.73 -0.28
N GLU A 137 -11.16 11.94 -0.33
CA GLU A 137 -12.58 12.18 -0.56
C GLU A 137 -12.84 12.56 -2.02
N LEU A 138 -13.93 12.04 -2.57
CA LEU A 138 -14.41 12.49 -3.87
C LEU A 138 -15.06 13.86 -3.74
N ALA A 139 -14.85 14.73 -4.72
CA ALA A 139 -15.53 16.02 -4.76
C ALA A 139 -17.06 15.82 -4.67
N PRO A 140 -17.81 16.73 -4.01
CA PRO A 140 -19.27 16.60 -3.84
C PRO A 140 -20.03 16.42 -5.16
N GLN A 141 -19.54 17.08 -6.21
CA GLN A 141 -20.07 17.02 -7.57
C GLN A 141 -19.46 15.89 -8.40
N CYS A 142 -18.74 14.93 -7.82
CA CYS A 142 -18.20 13.79 -8.58
C CYS A 142 -19.31 12.78 -8.86
N GLY A 143 -19.42 12.32 -10.11
CA GLY A 143 -20.39 11.28 -10.48
C GLY A 143 -19.98 9.84 -10.11
N PHE A 144 -18.77 9.65 -9.55
CA PHE A 144 -18.31 8.36 -9.05
C PHE A 144 -18.65 8.16 -7.57
N GLY A 145 -18.78 6.90 -7.17
CA GLY A 145 -18.91 6.50 -5.77
C GLY A 145 -18.31 5.11 -5.54
N PHE A 146 -18.22 4.71 -4.28
CA PHE A 146 -17.73 3.39 -3.89
C PHE A 146 -18.74 2.68 -2.98
N LYS A 147 -18.89 1.38 -3.18
CA LYS A 147 -19.67 0.51 -2.30
C LYS A 147 -18.80 -0.64 -1.80
N PRO A 148 -18.92 -1.06 -0.53
CA PRO A 148 -18.26 -2.27 -0.07
C PRO A 148 -18.61 -3.46 -0.96
N ARG A 149 -17.60 -4.24 -1.35
CA ARG A 149 -17.79 -5.44 -2.17
C ARG A 149 -18.51 -6.53 -1.39
N PHE A 150 -18.21 -6.64 -0.10
CA PHE A 150 -18.81 -7.60 0.81
C PHE A 150 -19.66 -6.84 1.82
N SER A 151 -20.86 -7.36 2.06
CA SER A 151 -21.68 -6.94 3.19
C SER A 151 -21.05 -7.38 4.51
N PHE A 152 -21.41 -6.69 5.59
CA PHE A 152 -20.94 -7.06 6.92
C PHE A 152 -21.32 -8.51 7.29
N ASP A 153 -22.54 -8.94 6.96
CA ASP A 153 -23.04 -10.28 7.24
C ASP A 153 -22.27 -11.38 6.49
N GLU A 154 -21.86 -11.11 5.25
CA GLU A 154 -21.00 -12.01 4.48
C GLU A 154 -19.63 -12.15 5.13
N VAL A 155 -19.02 -11.05 5.59
CA VAL A 155 -17.74 -11.09 6.29
C VAL A 155 -17.89 -11.79 7.64
N LEU A 156 -18.96 -11.52 8.38
CA LEU A 156 -19.24 -12.12 9.68
C LEU A 156 -19.48 -13.64 9.56
N SER A 157 -20.26 -14.07 8.57
CA SER A 157 -20.51 -15.50 8.33
C SER A 157 -19.26 -16.25 7.88
N GLN A 158 -18.43 -15.64 7.03
CA GLN A 158 -17.12 -16.21 6.64
C GLN A 158 -16.17 -16.34 7.84
N THR A 159 -16.11 -15.34 8.71
CA THR A 159 -15.25 -15.40 9.91
C THR A 159 -15.76 -16.40 10.95
N ALA A 160 -17.08 -16.55 11.12
CA ALA A 160 -17.68 -17.54 12.00
C ALA A 160 -17.48 -18.99 11.51
N THR A 161 -17.49 -19.21 10.19
CA THR A 161 -17.33 -20.53 9.57
C THR A 161 -15.88 -20.96 9.38
N LYS A 162 -14.92 -20.02 9.38
CA LYS A 162 -13.47 -20.28 9.41
C LYS A 162 -13.08 -20.82 10.81
N LYS A 163 -13.39 -22.10 11.02
CA LYS A 163 -13.24 -22.86 12.27
C LYS A 163 -12.00 -22.48 13.09
N ARG A 164 -12.27 -22.18 14.37
CA ARG A 164 -11.41 -22.31 15.56
C ARG A 164 -10.13 -23.12 15.31
N ILE A 165 -8.97 -22.49 15.54
CA ILE A 165 -7.74 -23.21 15.85
C ILE A 165 -8.07 -24.22 16.95
N ARG A 166 -7.75 -25.51 16.73
CA ARG A 166 -8.05 -26.58 17.69
C ARG A 166 -7.45 -26.20 19.06
N PRO A 167 -8.19 -26.37 20.18
CA PRO A 167 -7.77 -25.95 21.52
C PRO A 167 -6.56 -26.74 22.08
N GLY A 168 -5.89 -27.56 21.27
CA GLY A 168 -4.66 -28.27 21.64
C GLY A 168 -3.37 -27.55 21.26
N LYS A 169 -3.40 -26.40 20.57
CA LYS A 169 -2.19 -25.65 20.17
C LYS A 169 -2.08 -24.24 20.75
N LEU A 170 -3.06 -23.82 21.55
CA LEU A 170 -3.10 -22.49 22.18
C LEU A 170 -2.80 -22.50 23.69
N LEU A 171 -2.36 -23.62 24.26
CA LEU A 171 -1.90 -23.66 25.66
C LEU A 171 -0.45 -23.16 25.84
N ASN A 172 0.32 -23.00 24.74
CA ASN A 172 1.71 -22.52 24.81
C ASN A 172 1.92 -21.07 24.32
N ALA A 173 0.89 -20.37 23.85
CA ALA A 173 1.02 -19.02 23.28
C ALA A 173 0.51 -17.88 24.18
N LEU A 174 -0.07 -18.22 25.33
CA LEU A 174 -0.59 -17.29 26.34
C LEU A 174 0.22 -17.34 27.65
N ALA A 175 1.30 -18.14 27.70
CA ALA A 175 2.24 -18.05 28.81
C ALA A 175 2.87 -16.64 28.77
N PRO A 176 2.77 -15.84 29.84
CA PRO A 176 3.50 -14.58 29.89
C PRO A 176 4.99 -14.89 29.65
N PRO A 177 5.73 -14.01 28.96
CA PRO A 177 7.17 -14.18 28.83
C PRO A 177 7.75 -14.36 30.24
N PRO A 178 8.74 -15.27 30.43
CA PRO A 178 9.36 -15.45 31.73
C PRO A 178 9.81 -14.08 32.22
N THR A 179 9.36 -13.68 33.40
CA THR A 179 9.75 -12.40 34.00
C THR A 179 11.28 -12.33 34.03
N PRO A 180 11.89 -11.22 33.58
CA PRO A 180 13.34 -11.08 33.65
C PRO A 180 13.79 -11.31 35.10
N PRO A 181 14.94 -11.97 35.32
CA PRO A 181 15.46 -12.13 36.67
C PRO A 181 15.61 -10.75 37.32
N PRO A 182 15.32 -10.62 38.62
CA PRO A 182 15.51 -9.35 39.31
C PRO A 182 16.97 -8.90 39.12
N PRO A 183 17.21 -7.58 38.98
CA PRO A 183 18.57 -7.07 38.93
C PRO A 183 19.33 -7.55 40.17
N PRO A 184 20.64 -7.83 40.06
CA PRO A 184 21.44 -8.21 41.21
C PRO A 184 21.32 -7.11 42.28
N PRO A 185 21.25 -7.48 43.57
CA PRO A 185 21.17 -6.51 44.65
C PRO A 185 22.37 -5.55 44.53
N LEU A 186 22.08 -4.24 44.54
CA LEU A 186 23.10 -3.21 44.67
C LEU A 186 23.81 -3.39 46.02
N TRP A 187 24.88 -4.16 46.04
CA TRP A 187 25.77 -4.27 47.17
C TRP A 187 26.47 -2.93 47.35
N GLY A 188 26.08 -2.16 48.38
CA GLY A 188 26.74 -0.90 48.68
C GLY A 188 26.10 0.03 49.69
N ALA A 189 24.95 -0.29 50.29
CA ALA A 189 24.46 0.47 51.45
C ALA A 189 24.97 -0.20 52.75
N PRO A 190 25.82 0.46 53.55
CA PRO A 190 26.28 -0.10 54.82
C PRO A 190 25.10 -0.26 55.79
N PRO A 191 25.05 -1.34 56.58
CA PRO A 191 23.97 -1.56 57.54
C PRO A 191 24.06 -0.52 58.67
N SER A 192 23.10 0.40 58.69
CA SER A 192 22.78 1.19 59.87
C SER A 192 22.30 0.23 60.97
N GLY A 193 23.07 0.17 62.05
CA GLY A 193 22.95 -0.80 63.12
C GLY A 193 21.60 -0.84 63.81
N GLY A 194 21.27 -1.99 64.39
CA GLY A 194 20.03 -2.12 65.14
C GLY A 194 19.71 -3.50 65.69
N LYS A 195 20.44 -3.88 66.74
CA LYS A 195 20.01 -4.74 67.87
C LYS A 195 19.72 -6.24 67.60
N LYS A 196 20.62 -7.06 68.15
CA LYS A 196 20.43 -8.48 68.46
C LYS A 196 19.39 -8.65 69.57
N ALA A 197 18.57 -9.71 69.46
CA ALA A 197 17.83 -10.32 70.57
C ALA A 197 17.57 -11.81 70.24
N PRO A 198 17.37 -12.70 71.23
CA PRO A 198 18.21 -13.88 71.37
C PRO A 198 17.54 -15.25 71.13
N ARG A 199 18.42 -16.25 71.18
CA ARG A 199 18.21 -17.70 71.05
C ARG A 199 17.35 -18.27 72.19
N GLY A 200 16.50 -19.23 71.87
CA GLY A 200 15.96 -20.27 72.79
C GLY A 200 15.64 -21.51 71.95
N ALA A 201 16.39 -22.62 72.10
CA ALA A 201 16.12 -23.73 73.02
C ALA A 201 14.75 -24.36 72.74
N GLY A 202 14.67 -25.53 72.07
CA GLY A 202 14.95 -26.83 72.68
C GLY A 202 13.85 -27.85 72.29
N PRO A 203 13.92 -29.12 72.71
CA PRO A 203 13.94 -30.25 71.79
C PRO A 203 12.91 -31.38 72.08
N ARG A 204 13.05 -32.51 71.35
CA ARG A 204 12.46 -33.86 71.56
C ARG A 204 11.02 -33.96 71.02
N GLY A 205 10.57 -35.02 70.35
CA GLY A 205 10.99 -36.41 70.25
C GLY A 205 9.70 -37.24 70.23
N GLY A 206 9.59 -38.31 69.44
CA GLY A 206 8.40 -39.18 69.53
C GLY A 206 8.15 -40.04 68.32
N ARG A 207 8.20 -41.36 68.54
CA ARG A 207 8.01 -42.45 67.59
C ARG A 207 6.52 -42.73 67.38
N GLY A 208 6.15 -43.34 66.26
CA GLY A 208 4.85 -43.99 66.09
C GLY A 208 4.56 -44.41 64.65
N ALA A 209 4.86 -45.66 64.33
CA ALA A 209 4.38 -46.40 63.15
C ALA A 209 3.03 -47.09 63.50
N PRO A 210 2.49 -48.03 62.70
CA PRO A 210 1.92 -47.90 61.35
C PRO A 210 0.51 -48.55 61.25
N GLY A 211 -0.14 -48.47 60.08
CA GLY A 211 -1.26 -49.35 59.68
C GLY A 211 -2.30 -48.61 58.81
N GLY A 212 -2.83 -49.14 57.71
CA GLY A 212 -2.67 -50.44 57.04
C GLY A 212 -3.31 -50.40 55.64
N GLY A 213 -3.40 -51.57 55.01
CA GLY A 213 -3.78 -51.84 53.60
C GLY A 213 -5.08 -51.18 53.11
N GLY A 214 -5.32 -51.00 51.82
CA GLY A 214 -4.84 -51.80 50.69
C GLY A 214 -5.85 -52.89 50.32
N ARG A 215 -7.00 -52.52 49.75
CA ARG A 215 -7.71 -53.10 48.59
C ARG A 215 -9.14 -52.61 48.52
#